data_AF-A0A8J7BGF2-F1
#
_entry.id   AF-A0A8J7BGF2-F1
#
_cell.length_a   1.000
_cell.length_b   1.000
_cell.length_c   1.000
_cell.angle_alpha   90.00
_cell.angle_beta   90.00
_cell.angle_gamma   90.00
#
_symmetry.space_group_name_H-M   'P 1'
#
loop_
_entity.id
_entity.type
_entity.pdbx_description
1 polymer ?
#
loop_
_entity_poly.entity_id
_entity_poly.type
_entity_poly.pdbx_seq_one_letter_code
_entity_poly.pdbx_strand_id
1 'polypeptide(L)'
;MRVSIGKLIVSLSAILAFGTLPAQAQVSERQVVALVEALRQAAPQTGRADDGLYSDWQIMPGNIPRWSKSCIGRELSPTEFEASPDVARSVVTCVMRDVLAEEYGASGNNEMLAVRRSAAWWMRGDPSQYNSSEIAEYVQKVVTAYEGQQETTAAAAAPQSSPPSAQRPPQSSEFDRYMAAGYEATEQRDYETALLYFQRALDERPNNSFAQQAIQNVEKYRTGTSEDASGSQPEPNPQ
;
A
#
# COMPACT_ATOMS: atom_id res chain seq x y z
N MET A 1 9.98 -55.26 -65.06
CA MET A 1 10.50 -56.27 -64.10
C MET A 1 10.57 -55.64 -62.72
N ARG A 2 10.08 -56.38 -61.72
CA ARG A 2 10.15 -56.08 -60.28
C ARG A 2 11.59 -56.19 -59.80
N VAL A 3 11.99 -55.43 -58.77
CA VAL A 3 12.52 -55.94 -57.48
C VAL A 3 12.43 -54.81 -56.44
N SER A 4 11.76 -55.11 -55.33
CA SER A 4 11.79 -54.35 -54.08
C SER A 4 12.73 -55.05 -53.10
N ILE A 5 13.64 -54.30 -52.46
CA ILE A 5 14.37 -54.61 -51.21
C ILE A 5 14.65 -53.23 -50.60
N GLY A 6 14.44 -52.87 -49.35
CA GLY A 6 14.25 -53.58 -48.08
C GLY A 6 14.76 -52.61 -47.00
N LYS A 7 13.98 -52.41 -45.95
CA LYS A 7 14.09 -51.40 -44.88
C LYS A 7 15.49 -51.18 -44.28
N LEU A 8 15.77 -49.92 -43.89
CA LEU A 8 16.45 -49.60 -42.63
C LEU A 8 15.91 -48.27 -42.10
N ILE A 9 15.07 -48.37 -41.07
CA ILE A 9 14.59 -47.27 -40.25
C ILE A 9 15.72 -46.97 -39.27
N VAL A 10 16.40 -45.83 -39.43
CA VAL A 10 17.23 -45.26 -38.37
C VAL A 10 16.43 -44.14 -37.74
N SER A 11 15.74 -44.49 -36.66
CA SER A 11 15.11 -43.53 -35.76
C SER A 11 16.22 -42.76 -35.03
N LEU A 12 16.44 -41.50 -35.41
CA LEU A 12 17.29 -40.60 -34.63
C LEU A 12 16.39 -39.74 -33.74
N SER A 13 16.28 -40.16 -32.48
CA SER A 13 15.65 -39.41 -31.41
C SER A 13 16.36 -38.06 -31.24
N ALA A 14 15.74 -36.98 -31.70
CA ALA A 14 16.17 -35.63 -31.34
C ALA A 14 15.74 -35.35 -29.89
N ILE A 15 16.73 -35.37 -29.00
CA ILE A 15 16.59 -35.06 -27.58
C ILE A 15 16.12 -33.61 -27.44
N LEU A 16 14.89 -33.42 -26.97
CA LEU A 16 14.42 -32.14 -26.44
C LEU A 16 15.21 -31.84 -25.15
N ALA A 17 16.29 -31.08 -25.28
CA ALA A 17 16.91 -30.42 -24.15
C ALA A 17 15.97 -29.31 -23.66
N PHE A 18 15.00 -29.64 -22.81
CA PHE A 18 14.29 -28.66 -22.00
C PHE A 18 15.29 -28.12 -20.96
N GLY A 19 16.01 -27.06 -21.33
CA GLY A 19 16.75 -26.27 -20.35
C GLY A 19 15.75 -25.75 -19.32
N THR A 20 15.92 -26.13 -18.05
CA THR A 20 15.25 -25.45 -16.95
C THR A 20 15.83 -24.05 -16.88
N LEU A 21 15.15 -23.07 -17.47
CA LEU A 21 15.42 -21.67 -17.17
C LEU A 21 15.28 -21.53 -15.65
N PRO A 22 16.28 -20.97 -14.95
CA PRO A 22 16.15 -20.74 -13.52
C PRO A 22 14.93 -19.84 -13.31
N ALA A 23 13.99 -20.27 -12.47
CA ALA A 23 12.96 -19.40 -11.96
C ALA A 23 13.68 -18.28 -11.19
N GLN A 24 13.86 -17.13 -11.84
CA GLN A 24 14.41 -15.97 -11.14
C GLN A 24 13.46 -15.66 -9.99
N ALA A 25 14.02 -15.43 -8.79
CA ALA A 25 13.24 -15.01 -7.65
C ALA A 25 12.60 -13.66 -8.01
N GLN A 26 11.32 -13.69 -8.36
CA GLN A 26 10.55 -12.50 -8.71
C GLN A 26 9.98 -11.90 -7.43
N VAL A 27 9.99 -10.57 -7.35
CA VAL A 27 9.28 -9.83 -6.30
C VAL A 27 7.79 -10.18 -6.39
N SER A 28 7.22 -10.63 -5.29
CA SER A 28 5.80 -10.96 -5.17
C SER A 28 4.94 -9.71 -4.98
N GLU A 29 3.67 -9.79 -5.39
CA GLU A 29 2.68 -8.72 -5.13
C GLU A 29 2.57 -8.36 -3.65
N ARG A 30 2.76 -9.33 -2.74
CA ARG A 30 2.75 -9.06 -1.29
C ARG A 30 3.90 -8.16 -0.86
N GLN A 31 5.10 -8.39 -1.39
CA GLN A 31 6.27 -7.56 -1.09
C GLN A 31 6.08 -6.14 -1.65
N VAL A 32 5.51 -5.99 -2.85
CA VAL A 32 5.18 -4.67 -3.41
C VAL A 32 4.17 -3.93 -2.54
N VAL A 33 3.04 -4.57 -2.21
CA VAL A 33 2.00 -3.94 -1.39
C VAL A 33 2.52 -3.58 0.01
N ALA A 34 3.34 -4.44 0.61
CA ALA A 34 3.94 -4.16 1.91
C ALA A 34 4.89 -2.95 1.85
N LEU A 35 5.70 -2.85 0.80
CA LEU A 35 6.58 -1.69 0.60
C LEU A 35 5.77 -0.40 0.42
N VAL A 36 4.71 -0.44 -0.37
CA VAL A 36 3.82 0.70 -0.59
C VAL A 36 3.20 1.18 0.72
N GLU A 37 2.71 0.26 1.57
CA GLU A 37 2.19 0.62 2.88
C GLU A 37 3.27 1.16 3.82
N ALA A 38 4.48 0.59 3.79
CA ALA A 38 5.59 1.08 4.59
C ALA A 38 5.99 2.51 4.21
N LEU A 39 6.00 2.85 2.91
CA LEU A 39 6.24 4.21 2.42
C LEU A 39 5.16 5.18 2.91
N ARG A 40 3.88 4.76 2.88
CA ARG A 40 2.75 5.55 3.38
C ARG A 40 2.89 5.86 4.87
N GLN A 41 3.23 4.85 5.68
CA GLN A 41 3.40 5.01 7.12
C GLN A 41 4.62 5.87 7.48
N ALA A 42 5.67 5.80 6.67
CA ALA A 42 6.88 6.60 6.87
C ALA A 42 6.78 8.03 6.31
N ALA A 43 5.75 8.33 5.51
CA ALA A 43 5.53 9.63 4.89
C ALA A 43 5.50 10.74 5.98
N PRO A 44 6.42 11.72 5.93
CA PRO A 44 6.49 12.80 6.91
C PRO A 44 5.19 13.59 7.04
N GLN A 45 4.41 13.39 8.10
CA GLN A 45 3.19 14.18 8.34
C GLN A 45 3.56 15.65 8.57
N THR A 46 3.48 16.49 7.53
CA THR A 46 3.96 17.88 7.58
C THR A 46 3.03 18.77 8.39
N GLY A 47 1.80 18.32 8.65
CA GLY A 47 0.78 19.07 9.40
C GLY A 47 0.41 20.41 8.76
N ARG A 48 0.78 20.62 7.49
CA ARG A 48 0.48 21.85 6.75
C ARG A 48 -0.59 21.52 5.72
N ALA A 49 -1.69 22.28 5.75
CA ALA A 49 -2.50 22.43 4.55
C ALA A 49 -1.59 22.97 3.44
N ASP A 50 -1.62 22.33 2.26
CA ASP A 50 -0.88 22.73 1.07
C ASP A 50 0.67 22.69 1.21
N ASP A 51 1.24 21.61 1.75
CA ASP A 51 2.70 21.38 1.72
C ASP A 51 3.27 21.13 0.32
N GLY A 52 2.42 21.18 -0.71
CA GLY A 52 2.77 20.98 -2.11
C GLY A 52 3.00 19.51 -2.47
N LEU A 53 2.64 18.58 -1.58
CA LEU A 53 2.69 17.14 -1.79
C LEU A 53 1.27 16.57 -1.80
N TYR A 54 1.10 15.44 -2.48
CA TYR A 54 -0.22 14.88 -2.77
C TYR A 54 -0.31 13.41 -2.37
N SER A 55 -1.49 13.00 -1.92
CA SER A 55 -1.88 11.72 -1.35
C SER A 55 -1.14 11.38 -0.05
N ASP A 56 -1.58 10.29 0.58
CA ASP A 56 -0.94 9.73 1.77
C ASP A 56 0.56 9.40 1.59
N TRP A 57 1.02 9.27 0.34
CA TRP A 57 2.42 8.97 -0.01
C TRP A 57 3.29 10.21 -0.26
N GLN A 58 2.70 11.41 -0.21
CA GLN A 58 3.40 12.68 -0.35
C GLN A 58 4.18 12.82 -1.67
N ILE A 59 3.46 12.64 -2.78
CA ILE A 59 4.02 12.69 -4.13
C ILE A 59 4.21 14.13 -4.56
N MET A 60 5.37 14.43 -5.14
CA MET A 60 5.59 15.71 -5.80
C MET A 60 4.68 15.87 -7.03
N PRO A 61 4.03 17.03 -7.24
CA PRO A 61 3.06 17.23 -8.32
C PRO A 61 3.61 16.95 -9.72
N GLY A 62 4.90 17.21 -9.94
CA GLY A 62 5.55 16.96 -11.23
C GLY A 62 5.62 15.48 -11.64
N ASN A 63 5.54 14.55 -10.68
CA ASN A 63 5.58 13.12 -10.96
C ASN A 63 4.22 12.57 -11.40
N ILE A 64 3.13 13.15 -10.89
CA ILE A 64 1.78 12.60 -10.97
C ILE A 64 1.31 12.38 -12.42
N PRO A 65 1.42 13.35 -13.37
CA PRO A 65 0.97 13.13 -14.74
C PRO A 65 1.71 11.98 -15.44
N ARG A 66 3.04 11.92 -15.29
CA ARG A 66 3.87 10.90 -15.94
C ARG A 66 3.59 9.51 -15.36
N TRP A 67 3.52 9.39 -14.04
CA TRP A 67 3.29 8.10 -13.38
C TRP A 67 1.89 7.56 -13.69
N SER A 68 0.86 8.40 -13.56
CA SER A 68 -0.51 8.01 -13.90
C SER A 68 -0.65 7.60 -15.37
N LYS A 69 -0.05 8.33 -16.32
CA LYS A 69 -0.06 7.94 -17.74
C LYS A 69 0.54 6.56 -17.97
N SER A 70 1.67 6.28 -17.32
CA SER A 70 2.39 5.02 -17.48
C SER A 70 1.63 3.84 -16.85
N CYS A 71 0.99 4.07 -15.70
CA CYS A 71 0.36 3.02 -14.91
C CYS A 71 -1.11 2.75 -15.24
N ILE A 72 -1.88 3.79 -15.60
CA ILE A 72 -3.32 3.70 -15.84
C ILE A 72 -3.76 4.27 -17.19
N GLY A 73 -2.81 4.64 -18.06
CA GLY A 73 -3.07 5.06 -19.43
C GLY A 73 -3.56 6.49 -19.62
N ARG A 74 -3.67 7.29 -18.55
CA ARG A 74 -4.08 8.70 -18.61
C ARG A 74 -3.32 9.56 -17.62
N GLU A 75 -3.05 10.80 -17.98
CA GLU A 75 -2.45 11.79 -17.09
C GLU A 75 -3.50 12.26 -16.09
N LEU A 76 -3.12 12.30 -14.81
CA LEU A 76 -3.87 12.91 -13.72
C LEU A 76 -3.22 14.26 -13.37
N SER A 77 -4.06 15.25 -13.06
CA SER A 77 -3.62 16.41 -12.30
C SER A 77 -3.38 16.04 -10.83
N PRO A 78 -2.59 16.84 -10.09
CA PRO A 78 -2.39 16.61 -8.66
C PRO A 78 -3.70 16.59 -7.85
N THR A 79 -4.66 17.47 -8.17
CA THR A 79 -5.97 17.51 -7.50
C THR A 79 -6.81 16.28 -7.78
N GLU A 80 -6.82 15.76 -9.02
CA GLU A 80 -7.52 14.51 -9.32
C GLU A 80 -6.86 13.29 -8.64
N PHE A 81 -5.54 13.33 -8.47
CA PHE A 81 -4.79 12.30 -7.78
C PHE A 81 -5.08 12.31 -6.28
N GLU A 82 -5.12 13.48 -5.66
CA GLU A 82 -5.51 13.68 -4.26
C GLU A 82 -6.92 13.16 -3.98
N ALA A 83 -7.86 13.50 -4.85
CA ALA A 83 -9.28 13.19 -4.69
C ALA A 83 -9.60 11.70 -4.92
N SER A 84 -8.60 10.84 -5.14
CA SER A 84 -8.82 9.41 -5.44
C SER A 84 -7.76 8.53 -4.78
N PRO A 85 -7.87 8.28 -3.46
CA PRO A 85 -6.90 7.47 -2.71
C PRO A 85 -6.61 6.09 -3.33
N ASP A 86 -7.64 5.40 -3.85
CA ASP A 86 -7.47 4.10 -4.51
C ASP A 86 -6.66 4.19 -5.81
N VAL A 87 -6.85 5.27 -6.57
CA VAL A 87 -6.10 5.53 -7.80
C VAL A 87 -4.67 5.91 -7.46
N ALA A 88 -4.47 6.75 -6.43
CA ALA A 88 -3.14 7.09 -5.93
C ALA A 88 -2.37 5.83 -5.50
N ARG A 89 -3.00 4.97 -4.68
CA ARG A 89 -2.44 3.68 -4.28
C ARG A 89 -2.10 2.80 -5.47
N SER A 90 -2.98 2.71 -6.47
CA SER A 90 -2.77 1.89 -7.67
C SER A 90 -1.57 2.36 -8.49
N VAL A 91 -1.43 3.68 -8.67
CA VAL A 91 -0.30 4.29 -9.38
C VAL A 91 1.01 4.09 -8.60
N VAL A 92 1.02 4.35 -7.28
CA VAL A 92 2.20 4.14 -6.44
C VAL A 92 2.61 2.67 -6.42
N THR A 93 1.65 1.75 -6.34
CA THR A 93 1.91 0.30 -6.41
C THR A 93 2.53 -0.10 -7.74
N CYS A 94 2.04 0.45 -8.85
CA CYS A 94 2.61 0.24 -10.18
C CYS A 94 4.08 0.72 -10.25
N VAL A 95 4.36 1.94 -9.82
CA VAL A 95 5.73 2.50 -9.82
C VAL A 95 6.66 1.70 -8.92
N MET A 96 6.20 1.38 -7.70
CA MET A 96 7.03 0.67 -6.72
C MET A 96 7.26 -0.79 -7.06
N ARG A 97 6.39 -1.42 -7.88
CA ARG A 97 6.65 -2.76 -8.42
C ARG A 97 7.93 -2.78 -9.25
N ASP A 98 8.07 -1.82 -10.16
CA ASP A 98 9.23 -1.75 -11.06
C ASP A 98 10.50 -1.42 -10.26
N VAL A 99 10.42 -0.42 -9.37
CA VAL A 99 11.55 -0.04 -8.50
C VAL A 99 11.98 -1.21 -7.62
N LEU A 100 11.06 -1.86 -6.92
CA LEU A 100 11.41 -2.97 -6.03
C LEU A 100 11.98 -4.15 -6.83
N ALA A 101 11.46 -4.46 -8.02
CA ALA A 101 11.99 -5.51 -8.87
C ALA A 101 13.43 -5.23 -9.33
N GLU A 102 13.72 -4.00 -9.75
CA GLU A 102 15.06 -3.56 -10.12
C GLU A 102 16.02 -3.65 -8.93
N GLU A 103 15.62 -3.11 -7.78
CA GLU A 103 16.45 -3.09 -6.59
C GLU A 103 16.65 -4.47 -5.97
N TYR A 104 15.70 -5.40 -6.16
CA TYR A 104 15.83 -6.79 -5.76
C TYR A 104 16.89 -7.52 -6.59
N GLY A 105 16.92 -7.27 -7.91
CA GLY A 105 18.00 -7.77 -8.77
C GLY A 105 19.36 -7.16 -8.40
N ALA A 106 19.41 -5.84 -8.22
CA ALA A 106 20.62 -5.10 -7.89
C ALA A 106 21.20 -5.46 -6.51
N SER A 107 20.36 -5.91 -5.57
CA SER A 107 20.77 -6.33 -4.23
C SER A 107 21.23 -7.79 -4.15
N GLY A 108 21.29 -8.51 -5.27
CA GLY A 108 21.58 -9.95 -5.27
C GLY A 108 20.46 -10.79 -4.65
N ASN A 109 19.20 -10.39 -4.87
CA ASN A 109 17.99 -10.97 -4.29
C ASN A 109 17.87 -10.79 -2.78
N ASN A 110 18.54 -9.80 -2.20
CA ASN A 110 18.38 -9.44 -0.79
C ASN A 110 17.19 -8.47 -0.66
N GLU A 111 16.07 -8.99 -0.15
CA GLU A 111 14.83 -8.24 0.01
C GLU A 111 14.99 -6.99 0.87
N MET A 112 15.60 -7.11 2.05
CA MET A 112 15.72 -5.98 2.96
C MET A 112 16.66 -4.90 2.44
N LEU A 113 17.69 -5.29 1.68
CA LEU A 113 18.53 -4.33 0.96
C LEU A 113 17.76 -3.68 -0.19
N ALA A 114 16.91 -4.42 -0.92
CA ALA A 114 16.06 -3.87 -1.97
C ALA A 114 15.03 -2.87 -1.44
N VAL A 115 14.42 -3.16 -0.29
CA VAL A 115 13.49 -2.26 0.43
C VAL A 115 14.19 -0.97 0.84
N ARG A 116 15.40 -1.06 1.43
CA ARG A 116 16.21 0.12 1.80
C ARG A 116 16.54 0.99 0.59
N ARG A 117 16.97 0.36 -0.51
CA ARG A 117 17.32 1.03 -1.76
C ARG A 117 16.10 1.65 -2.43
N SER A 118 14.95 0.98 -2.39
CA SER A 118 13.67 1.52 -2.88
C SER A 118 13.21 2.73 -2.08
N ALA A 119 13.37 2.71 -0.74
CA ALA A 119 13.09 3.86 0.12
C ALA A 119 14.03 5.05 -0.15
N ALA A 120 15.30 4.78 -0.48
CA ALA A 120 16.23 5.82 -0.88
C ALA A 120 15.89 6.44 -2.24
N TRP A 121 15.51 5.60 -3.21
CA TRP A 121 14.98 6.03 -4.50
C TRP A 121 13.74 6.90 -4.32
N TRP A 122 12.83 6.53 -3.41
CA TRP A 122 11.64 7.33 -3.10
C TRP A 122 11.98 8.75 -2.67
N MET A 123 12.97 8.91 -1.79
CA MET A 123 13.35 10.21 -1.24
C MET A 123 14.21 11.06 -2.19
N ARG A 124 15.04 10.43 -3.02
CA ARG A 124 16.15 11.10 -3.73
C ARG A 124 16.24 10.79 -5.22
N GLY A 125 15.48 9.82 -5.70
CA GLY A 125 15.64 9.23 -7.03
C GLY A 125 16.91 8.41 -7.20
N ASP A 126 17.69 8.21 -6.13
CA ASP A 126 18.95 7.47 -6.15
C ASP A 126 18.95 6.34 -5.11
N PRO A 127 18.84 5.08 -5.55
CA PRO A 127 18.75 3.93 -4.65
C PRO A 127 20.04 3.66 -3.88
N SER A 128 21.19 4.19 -4.33
CA SER A 128 22.48 4.00 -3.68
C SER A 128 22.67 4.84 -2.41
N GLN A 129 21.84 5.86 -2.21
CA GLN A 129 21.91 6.79 -1.07
C GLN A 129 21.25 6.27 0.21
N TYR A 130 20.90 4.99 0.28
CA TYR A 130 20.18 4.36 1.41
C TYR A 130 20.92 4.43 2.76
N ASN A 131 22.23 4.68 2.76
CA ASN A 131 23.04 4.89 3.98
C ASN A 131 23.41 6.36 4.21
N SER A 132 22.87 7.30 3.42
CA SER A 132 23.17 8.72 3.61
C SER A 132 22.46 9.24 4.86
N SER A 133 23.16 10.05 5.65
CA SER A 133 22.64 10.56 6.93
C SER A 133 21.40 11.44 6.78
N GLU A 134 21.22 12.07 5.61
CA GLU A 134 20.11 12.98 5.33
C GLU A 134 18.75 12.26 5.28
N ILE A 135 18.71 11.02 4.80
CA ILE A 135 17.47 10.23 4.67
C ILE A 135 17.44 8.99 5.55
N ALA A 136 18.47 8.77 6.37
CA ALA A 136 18.62 7.58 7.19
C ALA A 136 17.41 7.33 8.10
N GLU A 137 16.85 8.38 8.71
CA GLU A 137 15.66 8.26 9.56
C GLU A 137 14.44 7.79 8.76
N TYR A 138 14.21 8.37 7.57
CA TYR A 138 13.12 7.97 6.70
C TYR A 138 13.27 6.51 6.24
N VAL A 139 14.45 6.14 5.75
CA VAL A 139 14.74 4.76 5.31
C VAL A 139 14.53 3.77 6.45
N GLN A 140 14.93 4.12 7.68
CA GLN A 140 14.71 3.27 8.84
C GLN A 140 13.23 3.10 9.19
N LYS A 141 12.42 4.18 9.12
CA LYS A 141 10.96 4.08 9.33
C LYS A 141 10.31 3.14 8.32
N VAL A 142 10.68 3.23 7.04
CA VAL A 142 10.17 2.33 5.98
C VAL A 142 10.53 0.88 6.28
N VAL A 143 11.81 0.60 6.59
CA VAL A 143 12.27 -0.77 6.92
C VAL A 143 11.51 -1.35 8.11
N THR A 144 11.38 -0.58 9.20
CA THR A 144 10.69 -1.04 10.40
C THR A 144 9.20 -1.30 10.14
N ALA A 145 8.53 -0.43 9.38
CA ALA A 145 7.13 -0.65 8.99
C ALA A 145 6.97 -1.90 8.11
N TYR A 146 7.89 -2.11 7.17
CA TYR A 146 7.89 -3.26 6.27
C TYR A 146 8.06 -4.59 7.03
N GLU A 147 9.05 -4.67 7.94
CA GLU A 147 9.32 -5.85 8.75
C GLU A 147 8.12 -6.20 9.66
N GLY A 148 7.50 -5.21 10.31
CA GLY A 148 6.32 -5.44 11.16
C GLY A 148 5.11 -6.02 10.42
N GLN A 149 4.97 -5.72 9.13
CA GLN A 149 3.91 -6.30 8.29
C GLN A 149 4.19 -7.78 7.94
N GLN A 150 5.46 -8.17 7.83
CA GLN A 150 5.85 -9.56 7.61
C GLN A 150 5.58 -10.43 8.85
N GLU A 151 5.85 -9.90 10.04
CA GLU A 151 5.58 -10.61 11.29
C GLU A 151 4.08 -10.88 11.49
N THR A 152 3.25 -9.88 11.17
CA THR A 152 1.78 -10.00 11.26
C THR A 152 1.23 -11.08 10.31
N THR A 153 1.77 -11.15 9.09
CA THR A 153 1.34 -12.13 8.08
C THR A 153 1.90 -13.54 8.33
N ALA A 154 3.13 -13.64 8.85
CA ALA A 154 3.72 -14.92 9.26
C ALA A 154 2.98 -15.54 10.46
N ALA A 155 2.57 -14.72 11.43
CA ALA A 155 1.76 -15.16 12.57
C ALA A 155 0.37 -15.69 12.15
N ALA A 156 -0.21 -15.13 11.08
CA ALA A 156 -1.49 -15.58 10.52
C ALA A 156 -1.40 -16.87 9.67
N ALA A 157 -0.20 -17.27 9.23
CA ALA A 157 0.02 -18.39 8.31
C ALA A 157 0.51 -19.70 8.96
N ALA A 158 0.76 -19.73 10.27
CA ALA A 158 1.18 -20.95 10.98
C ALA A 158 0.01 -21.94 11.21
N PRO A 159 0.20 -23.26 11.02
CA PRO A 159 -0.86 -24.25 11.22
C PRO A 159 -1.25 -24.34 12.70
N GLN A 160 -2.46 -23.88 13.02
CA GLN A 160 -3.03 -23.97 14.37
C GLN A 160 -3.46 -25.41 14.70
N SER A 161 -2.55 -26.20 15.28
CA SER A 161 -2.89 -27.49 15.89
C SER A 161 -3.29 -27.29 17.35
N SER A 162 -4.57 -27.00 17.60
CA SER A 162 -5.32 -27.28 18.85
C SER A 162 -6.81 -26.99 18.63
N PRO A 163 -7.74 -27.79 19.16
CA PRO A 163 -9.18 -27.58 18.95
C PRO A 163 -9.65 -26.26 19.59
N PRO A 164 -10.65 -25.56 18.99
CA PRO A 164 -11.04 -24.24 19.42
C PRO A 164 -11.89 -24.34 20.69
N SER A 165 -11.28 -24.07 21.84
CA SER A 165 -12.02 -23.44 22.93
C SER A 165 -12.48 -22.07 22.41
N ALA A 166 -13.78 -21.80 22.42
CA ALA A 166 -14.40 -20.58 21.94
C ALA A 166 -13.65 -19.33 22.40
N GLN A 167 -12.74 -18.85 21.56
CA GLN A 167 -12.02 -17.60 21.74
C GLN A 167 -12.89 -16.52 21.13
N ARG A 168 -13.38 -15.66 22.03
CA ARG A 168 -14.03 -14.39 21.75
C ARG A 168 -13.29 -13.68 20.59
N PRO A 169 -13.98 -13.02 19.64
CA PRO A 169 -13.31 -12.29 18.56
C PRO A 169 -12.21 -11.39 19.13
N PRO A 170 -11.09 -11.18 18.41
CA PRO A 170 -10.00 -10.34 18.87
C PRO A 170 -10.62 -9.05 19.39
N GLN A 171 -10.34 -8.72 20.66
CA GLN A 171 -10.97 -7.58 21.30
C GLN A 171 -10.53 -6.35 20.50
N SER A 172 -11.44 -5.81 19.67
CA SER A 172 -11.24 -4.52 19.04
C SER A 172 -10.95 -3.53 20.15
N SER A 173 -9.89 -2.74 20.00
CA SER A 173 -9.54 -1.78 21.03
C SER A 173 -10.70 -0.80 21.21
N GLU A 174 -10.87 -0.22 22.40
CA GLU A 174 -11.95 0.77 22.61
C GLU A 174 -11.87 1.90 21.59
N PHE A 175 -10.65 2.28 21.19
CA PHE A 175 -10.38 3.17 20.06
C PHE A 175 -11.05 2.70 18.75
N ASP A 176 -10.82 1.45 18.32
CA ASP A 176 -11.37 0.93 17.06
C ASP A 176 -12.91 0.89 17.11
N ARG A 177 -13.48 0.56 18.27
CA ARG A 177 -14.92 0.57 18.50
C ARG A 177 -15.50 1.98 18.35
N TYR A 178 -14.83 2.98 18.91
CA TYR A 178 -15.25 4.37 18.82
C TYR A 178 -15.07 4.95 17.41
N MET A 179 -13.98 4.64 16.71
CA MET A 179 -13.81 5.05 15.32
C MET A 179 -14.91 4.47 14.43
N ALA A 180 -15.18 3.16 14.52
CA ALA A 180 -16.23 2.52 13.73
C ALA A 180 -17.62 3.11 14.02
N ALA A 181 -17.97 3.31 15.28
CA ALA A 181 -19.24 3.90 15.67
C ALA A 181 -19.38 5.37 15.22
N GLY A 182 -18.28 6.12 15.20
CA GLY A 182 -18.26 7.49 14.68
C GLY A 182 -18.51 7.55 13.17
N TYR A 183 -17.90 6.65 12.39
CA TYR A 183 -18.15 6.57 10.96
C TYR A 183 -19.58 6.11 10.65
N GLU A 184 -20.09 5.10 11.37
CA GLU A 184 -21.48 4.65 11.24
C GLU A 184 -22.48 5.79 11.52
N ALA A 185 -22.27 6.56 12.59
CA ALA A 185 -23.11 7.72 12.89
C ALA A 185 -22.99 8.82 11.81
N THR A 186 -21.79 9.02 11.24
CA THR A 186 -21.57 9.97 10.13
C THR A 186 -22.33 9.54 8.87
N GLU A 187 -22.34 8.25 8.54
CA GLU A 187 -23.12 7.68 7.44
C GLU A 187 -24.63 7.90 7.63
N GLN A 188 -25.10 7.82 8.89
CA GLN A 188 -26.47 8.12 9.29
C GLN A 188 -26.80 9.62 9.34
N ARG A 189 -25.83 10.50 9.06
CA ARG A 189 -25.91 11.96 9.23
C ARG A 189 -26.20 12.41 10.67
N ASP A 190 -25.99 11.53 11.64
CA ASP A 190 -26.04 11.85 13.06
C ASP A 190 -24.70 12.42 13.51
N TYR A 191 -24.45 13.66 13.09
CA TYR A 191 -23.17 14.34 13.30
C TYR A 191 -22.87 14.60 14.79
N GLU A 192 -23.90 14.74 15.63
CA GLU A 192 -23.70 14.93 17.07
C GLU A 192 -23.18 13.64 17.72
N THR A 193 -23.80 12.51 17.40
CA THR A 193 -23.36 11.19 17.86
C THR A 193 -21.99 10.82 17.29
N ALA A 194 -21.73 11.15 16.02
CA ALA A 194 -20.42 10.92 15.39
C ALA A 194 -19.29 11.68 16.11
N LEU A 195 -19.49 12.97 16.42
CA LEU A 195 -18.52 13.77 17.16
C LEU A 195 -18.24 13.19 18.55
N LEU A 196 -19.28 12.72 19.26
CA LEU A 196 -19.11 12.08 20.56
C LEU A 196 -18.22 10.84 20.46
N TYR A 197 -18.43 10.00 19.46
CA TYR A 197 -17.63 8.80 19.27
C TYR A 197 -16.18 9.12 18.88
N PHE A 198 -15.95 10.03 17.94
CA PHE A 198 -14.58 10.41 17.58
C PHE A 198 -13.85 11.12 18.73
N GLN A 199 -14.55 11.89 19.56
CA GLN A 199 -13.96 12.46 20.77
C GLN A 199 -13.53 11.38 21.77
N ARG A 200 -14.34 10.33 21.98
CA ARG A 200 -13.95 9.19 22.82
C ARG A 200 -12.76 8.42 22.23
N ALA A 201 -12.66 8.34 20.91
CA ALA A 201 -11.47 7.78 20.26
C ALA A 201 -10.21 8.62 20.56
N LEU A 202 -10.33 9.95 20.62
CA LEU A 202 -9.22 10.82 21.05
C LEU A 202 -8.90 10.70 22.54
N ASP A 203 -9.87 10.44 23.41
CA ASP A 203 -9.59 10.21 24.82
C ASP A 203 -8.73 8.96 25.02
N GLU A 204 -8.96 7.91 24.22
CA GLU A 204 -8.12 6.70 24.18
C GLU A 204 -6.75 6.94 23.52
N ARG A 205 -6.70 7.79 22.47
CA ARG A 205 -5.48 8.12 21.72
C ARG A 205 -5.39 9.62 21.39
N PRO A 206 -4.91 10.47 22.32
CA PRO A 206 -4.98 11.94 22.19
C PRO A 206 -4.28 12.55 20.98
N ASN A 207 -3.27 11.85 20.44
CA ASN A 207 -2.48 12.30 19.29
C ASN A 207 -2.83 11.55 17.99
N ASN A 208 -3.98 10.87 17.94
CA ASN A 208 -4.37 10.11 16.76
C ASN A 208 -4.93 11.05 15.66
N SER A 209 -4.21 11.14 14.55
CA SER A 209 -4.58 12.00 13.42
C SER A 209 -5.93 11.62 12.78
N PHE A 210 -6.27 10.33 12.71
CA PHE A 210 -7.53 9.87 12.10
C PHE A 210 -8.75 10.34 12.89
N ALA A 211 -8.71 10.22 14.22
CA ALA A 211 -9.80 10.69 15.07
C ALA A 211 -9.92 12.24 15.04
N GLN A 212 -8.79 12.96 15.00
CA GLN A 212 -8.79 14.43 14.82
C GLN A 212 -9.40 14.83 13.46
N GLN A 213 -9.02 14.16 12.38
CA GLN A 213 -9.55 14.43 11.04
C GLN A 213 -11.03 14.11 10.94
N ALA A 214 -11.47 12.99 11.53
CA ALA A 214 -12.88 12.60 11.53
C ALA A 214 -13.77 13.65 12.22
N ILE A 215 -13.33 14.22 13.34
CA ILE A 215 -14.01 15.35 14.00
C ILE A 215 -14.12 16.54 13.04
N GLN A 216 -13.00 16.98 12.44
CA GLN A 216 -13.00 18.12 11.52
C GLN A 216 -13.94 17.91 10.34
N ASN A 217 -13.96 16.70 9.76
CA ASN A 217 -14.84 16.33 8.66
C ASN A 217 -16.32 16.42 9.08
N VAL A 218 -16.67 15.87 10.24
CA VAL A 218 -18.06 15.93 10.75
C VAL A 218 -18.48 17.34 11.12
N GLU A 219 -17.60 18.15 11.70
CA GLU A 219 -17.89 19.57 11.99
C GLU A 219 -18.19 20.35 10.71
N LYS A 220 -17.48 20.06 9.62
CA LYS A 220 -17.78 20.62 8.29
C LYS A 220 -19.16 20.20 7.79
N TYR A 221 -19.55 18.93 7.95
CA TYR A 221 -20.88 18.46 7.57
C TYR A 221 -22.02 19.03 8.42
N ARG A 222 -21.75 19.29 9.70
CA ARG A 222 -22.69 19.95 10.62
C ARG A 222 -22.89 21.43 10.31
N THR A 223 -21.83 22.12 9.87
CA THR A 223 -21.83 23.58 9.63
C THR A 223 -22.14 23.96 8.17
N GLY A 224 -22.03 23.01 7.23
CA GLY A 224 -22.44 23.16 5.84
C GLY A 224 -23.95 23.31 5.73
N THR A 225 -24.37 24.52 5.35
CA THR A 225 -25.74 24.91 5.05
C THR A 225 -26.46 23.92 4.13
N SER A 226 -27.73 23.68 4.47
CA SER A 226 -28.73 22.81 3.87
C SER A 226 -29.15 23.15 2.42
N GLU A 227 -28.22 23.55 1.53
CA GLU A 227 -28.55 23.98 0.15
C GLU A 227 -27.99 23.07 -0.96
N ASP A 228 -27.08 22.13 -0.69
CA ASP A 228 -26.56 21.16 -1.69
C ASP A 228 -26.75 19.69 -1.27
N ALA A 229 -27.82 19.38 -0.54
CA ALA A 229 -28.10 18.08 0.06
C ALA A 229 -28.43 16.93 -0.94
N SER A 230 -27.94 17.00 -2.18
CA SER A 230 -28.04 15.91 -3.16
C SER A 230 -26.69 15.41 -3.69
N GLY A 231 -25.55 16.03 -3.35
CA GLY A 231 -24.25 15.71 -3.97
C GLY A 231 -23.21 14.97 -3.12
N SER A 232 -23.23 15.12 -1.79
CA SER A 232 -22.13 14.63 -0.94
C SER A 232 -22.64 13.52 -0.03
N GLN A 233 -22.50 12.27 -0.50
CA GLN A 233 -22.58 11.09 0.37
C GLN A 233 -21.32 11.04 1.24
N PRO A 234 -21.45 10.72 2.54
CA PRO A 234 -20.30 10.43 3.38
C PRO A 234 -19.46 9.28 2.77
N GLU A 235 -18.13 9.44 2.76
CA GLU A 235 -17.21 8.42 2.27
C GLU A 235 -17.41 7.10 3.05
N PRO A 236 -17.46 5.94 2.36
CA PRO A 236 -17.67 4.67 3.02
C PRO A 236 -16.49 4.31 3.93
N ASN A 237 -16.83 3.78 5.11
CA ASN A 237 -15.88 3.34 6.13
C ASN A 237 -14.75 2.46 5.56
N PRO A 238 -13.45 2.80 5.75
CA PRO A 238 -12.36 1.94 5.35
C PRO A 238 -12.36 0.66 6.21
N GLN A 239 -12.65 -0.48 5.58
CA GLN A 239 -12.48 -1.81 6.20
C GLN A 239 -11.03 -2.26 6.20
#